data_AF-A0A327KXU6-F1
#
_entry.id   AF-A0A327KXU6-F1
#
_cell.length_a   1.000
_cell.length_b   1.000
_cell.length_c   1.000
_cell.angle_alpha   90.00
_cell.angle_beta   90.00
_cell.angle_gamma   90.00
#
_symmetry.space_group_name_H-M   'P 1'
#
loop_
_entity.id
_entity.type
_entity.pdbx_description
1 polymer ?
#
loop_
_entity_poly.entity_id
_entity_poly.type
_entity_poly.pdbx_seq_one_letter_code
_entity_poly.pdbx_strand_id
1 'polypeptide(L)'
;MCPVPPVSRFATLAILLSLATAGLSTPSSAEEAGWRVARVSGDARLTTPARTAPLSPDAVVAPGDTASTGANGRVLLVRGGSDESVLLAPDTTVTVPRAADPDSTATILHRSGSILVRALRPTERAFRIETPRIVAAGQNAEFRVTIGEIRSSVDVLRGEARVLDVQTGQNAVVTADQRASVPAFGTAGLSLSGNGPLSPVLGDARRAAVPTPIETTRPAWLPAAGADPLRLIDTLPPPSAPPHGWDNPLRRAFEALGDTARRGLRSAGATDDDATLVVTVASIVGILVALAAAILRRLMRRSLGPQSRGALLSHLVPAAGRPARRDAPARDPIARLRNLEHHTAPRCRVQL
;
A
#
# COMPACT_ATOMS: atom_id res chain seq x y z
N MET A 1 -20.54 68.85 -60.57
CA MET A 1 -20.24 67.53 -59.98
C MET A 1 -19.60 67.74 -58.62
N CYS A 2 -20.20 67.20 -57.56
CA CYS A 2 -19.74 67.38 -56.18
C CYS A 2 -18.51 66.50 -55.87
N PRO A 3 -17.50 66.99 -55.13
CA PRO A 3 -16.42 66.15 -54.62
C PRO A 3 -16.89 65.32 -53.42
N VAL A 4 -16.57 64.02 -53.48
CA VAL A 4 -16.81 62.99 -52.46
C VAL A 4 -15.88 63.23 -51.26
N PRO A 5 -16.35 63.11 -49.99
CA PRO A 5 -15.50 63.34 -48.82
C PRO A 5 -14.47 62.21 -48.63
N PRO A 6 -13.29 62.51 -48.05
CA PRO A 6 -12.25 61.51 -47.81
C PRO A 6 -12.68 60.54 -46.71
N VAL A 7 -12.70 59.25 -47.06
CA VAL A 7 -12.93 58.15 -46.12
C VAL A 7 -11.80 58.14 -45.08
N SER A 8 -12.21 58.21 -43.82
CA SER A 8 -11.34 58.26 -42.64
C SER A 8 -10.37 57.07 -42.61
N ARG A 9 -9.06 57.37 -42.67
CA ARG A 9 -7.96 56.41 -42.48
C ARG A 9 -8.00 55.72 -41.11
N PHE A 10 -8.85 56.15 -40.18
CA PHE A 10 -9.05 55.53 -38.88
C PHE A 10 -9.96 54.28 -38.92
N ALA A 11 -10.81 54.13 -39.94
CA ALA A 11 -11.71 52.98 -40.03
C ALA A 11 -10.99 51.68 -40.41
N THR A 12 -9.91 51.76 -41.20
CA THR A 12 -9.10 50.59 -41.60
C THR A 12 -8.18 50.08 -40.49
N LEU A 13 -7.74 50.95 -39.57
CA LEU A 13 -6.87 50.56 -38.46
C LEU A 13 -7.63 49.80 -37.35
N ALA A 14 -8.93 50.07 -37.17
CA ALA A 14 -9.78 49.36 -36.23
C ALA A 14 -10.09 47.91 -36.65
N ILE A 15 -10.19 47.65 -37.97
CA ILE A 15 -10.48 46.30 -38.50
C ILE A 15 -9.23 45.42 -38.50
N LEU A 16 -8.03 45.98 -38.72
CA LEU A 16 -6.78 45.22 -38.61
C LEU A 16 -6.37 44.95 -37.16
N LEU A 17 -6.77 45.81 -36.21
CA LEU A 17 -6.50 45.60 -34.78
C LEU A 17 -7.46 44.59 -34.12
N SER A 18 -8.67 44.40 -34.67
CA SER A 18 -9.63 43.40 -34.18
C SER A 18 -9.38 41.98 -34.70
N LEU A 19 -8.61 41.80 -35.78
CA LEU A 19 -8.26 40.48 -36.30
C LEU A 19 -6.95 39.91 -35.70
N ALA A 20 -6.19 40.72 -34.95
CA ALA A 20 -4.95 40.30 -34.29
C ALA A 20 -5.16 39.70 -32.88
N THR A 21 -6.37 39.75 -32.32
CA THR A 21 -6.67 39.27 -30.95
C THR A 21 -7.28 37.86 -30.89
N ALA A 22 -7.49 37.19 -32.03
CA ALA A 22 -8.14 35.86 -32.07
C ALA A 22 -7.17 34.66 -32.01
N GLY A 23 -5.87 34.87 -31.76
CA GLY A 23 -4.84 33.86 -32.01
C GLY A 23 -4.05 33.27 -30.82
N LEU A 24 -4.27 33.72 -29.58
CA LEU A 24 -3.54 33.20 -28.41
C LEU A 24 -4.47 32.58 -27.36
N SER A 25 -5.31 31.65 -27.78
CA SER A 25 -5.79 30.62 -26.87
C SER A 25 -4.67 29.59 -26.73
N THR A 26 -3.67 29.87 -25.89
CA THR A 26 -2.85 28.77 -25.37
C THR A 26 -3.81 27.86 -24.61
N PRO A 27 -3.98 26.58 -24.98
CA PRO A 27 -4.63 25.67 -24.07
C PRO A 27 -3.83 25.77 -22.77
N SER A 28 -4.48 26.22 -21.69
CA SER A 28 -3.97 25.90 -20.37
C SER A 28 -4.01 24.38 -20.33
N SER A 29 -2.87 23.75 -20.62
CA SER A 29 -2.66 22.38 -20.22
C SER A 29 -2.90 22.41 -18.71
N ALA A 30 -4.06 21.93 -18.29
CA ALA A 30 -4.15 21.24 -17.02
C ALA A 30 -3.02 20.22 -17.13
N GLU A 31 -1.88 20.54 -16.52
CA GLU A 31 -0.75 19.65 -16.43
C GLU A 31 -1.32 18.44 -15.72
N GLU A 32 -1.72 17.43 -16.49
CA GLU A 32 -2.20 16.18 -15.95
C GLU A 32 -1.04 15.72 -15.09
N ALA A 33 -1.20 15.86 -13.78
CA ALA A 33 -0.15 15.72 -12.79
C ALA A 33 0.27 14.25 -12.79
N GLY A 34 1.10 13.91 -13.77
CA GLY A 34 1.50 12.57 -14.09
C GLY A 34 2.63 12.15 -13.18
N TRP A 35 2.68 10.85 -12.89
CA TRP A 35 3.79 10.28 -12.17
C TRP A 35 5.00 10.20 -13.10
N ARG A 36 6.12 10.77 -12.66
CA ARG A 36 7.41 10.69 -13.33
C ARG A 36 8.42 10.01 -12.44
N VAL A 37 9.34 9.31 -13.07
CA VAL A 37 10.44 8.64 -12.40
C VAL A 37 11.57 9.64 -12.17
N ALA A 38 11.76 10.09 -10.93
CA ALA A 38 12.88 10.97 -10.60
C ALA A 38 14.20 10.20 -10.48
N ARG A 39 14.16 8.95 -10.03
CA ARG A 39 15.35 8.12 -9.83
C ARG A 39 15.04 6.64 -9.89
N VAL A 40 15.97 5.86 -10.41
CA VAL A 40 15.98 4.40 -10.38
C VAL A 40 17.33 3.91 -9.91
N SER A 41 17.35 2.84 -9.11
CA SER A 41 18.55 2.07 -8.78
C SER A 41 18.24 0.59 -8.76
N GLY A 42 19.13 -0.26 -9.26
CA GLY A 42 18.89 -1.71 -9.35
C GLY A 42 17.84 -2.07 -10.40
N ASP A 43 17.23 -3.25 -10.25
CA ASP A 43 16.27 -3.78 -11.21
C ASP A 43 14.89 -3.16 -11.02
N ALA A 44 14.39 -2.44 -12.04
CA ALA A 44 13.04 -1.90 -12.06
C ALA A 44 12.44 -2.02 -13.46
N ARG A 45 11.12 -2.27 -13.54
CA ARG A 45 10.40 -2.47 -14.79
C ARG A 45 9.09 -1.70 -14.81
N LEU A 46 8.78 -1.13 -15.98
CA LEU A 46 7.49 -0.55 -16.31
C LEU A 46 6.73 -1.53 -17.19
N THR A 47 5.54 -1.93 -16.76
CA THR A 47 4.61 -2.74 -17.51
C THR A 47 3.46 -1.86 -17.98
N THR A 48 3.34 -1.72 -19.30
CA THR A 48 2.22 -1.07 -19.98
C THR A 48 1.35 -2.15 -20.64
N PRO A 49 0.15 -1.82 -21.16
CA PRO A 49 -0.68 -2.78 -21.88
C PRO A 49 0.00 -3.43 -23.09
N ALA A 50 0.97 -2.74 -23.70
CA ALA A 50 1.64 -3.19 -24.92
C ALA A 50 2.93 -3.98 -24.63
N ARG A 51 3.66 -3.67 -23.56
CA ARG A 51 4.97 -4.28 -23.29
C ARG A 51 5.43 -4.08 -21.85
N THR A 52 6.41 -4.89 -21.44
CA THR A 52 7.22 -4.66 -20.24
C THR A 52 8.62 -4.26 -20.64
N ALA A 53 9.15 -3.19 -20.05
CA ALA A 53 10.49 -2.68 -20.32
C ALA A 53 11.20 -2.27 -19.01
N PRO A 54 12.55 -2.21 -19.00
CA PRO A 54 13.29 -1.61 -17.89
C PRO A 54 12.84 -0.16 -17.66
N LEU A 55 12.78 0.22 -16.40
CA LEU A 55 12.29 1.52 -15.97
C LEU A 55 13.47 2.49 -15.91
N SER A 56 13.39 3.61 -16.62
CA SER A 56 14.46 4.61 -16.72
C SER A 56 14.10 5.91 -15.99
N PRO A 57 15.09 6.70 -15.53
CA PRO A 57 14.85 8.07 -15.10
C PRO A 57 14.06 8.86 -16.14
N ASP A 58 13.26 9.81 -15.68
CA ASP A 58 12.37 10.67 -16.47
C ASP A 58 11.24 9.96 -17.23
N ALA A 59 11.14 8.63 -17.13
CA ALA A 59 9.99 7.91 -17.65
C ALA A 59 8.70 8.36 -16.97
N VAL A 60 7.64 8.47 -17.77
CA VAL A 60 6.28 8.75 -17.27
C VAL A 60 5.61 7.42 -16.96
N VAL A 61 5.00 7.32 -15.78
CA VAL A 61 4.12 6.21 -15.40
C VAL A 61 2.69 6.69 -15.62
N ALA A 62 2.11 6.29 -16.75
CA ALA A 62 0.80 6.75 -17.16
C ALA A 62 -0.32 6.02 -16.39
N PRO A 63 -1.55 6.57 -16.37
CA PRO A 63 -2.71 5.85 -15.85
C PRO A 63 -2.89 4.47 -16.51
N GLY A 64 -2.95 3.43 -15.70
CA GLY A 64 -3.00 2.03 -16.11
C GLY A 64 -1.65 1.32 -16.17
N ASP A 65 -0.54 2.04 -16.07
CA ASP A 65 0.80 1.44 -16.04
C ASP A 65 1.13 0.88 -14.65
N THR A 66 2.00 -0.12 -14.65
CA THR A 66 2.50 -0.76 -13.43
C THR A 66 4.01 -0.60 -13.33
N ALA A 67 4.47 0.02 -12.26
CA ALA A 67 5.89 0.09 -11.92
C ALA A 67 6.21 -1.03 -10.92
N SER A 68 7.28 -1.78 -11.19
CA SER A 68 7.74 -2.88 -10.35
C SER A 68 9.25 -2.81 -10.12
N THR A 69 9.69 -3.35 -8.98
CA THR A 69 11.10 -3.40 -8.55
C THR A 69 11.48 -4.84 -8.22
N GLY A 70 12.72 -5.23 -8.51
CA GLY A 70 13.30 -6.50 -8.07
C GLY A 70 13.91 -6.41 -6.66
N ALA A 71 14.61 -7.45 -6.24
CA ALA A 71 15.18 -7.58 -4.90
C ALA A 71 16.25 -6.54 -4.55
N ASN A 72 16.89 -5.92 -5.55
CA ASN A 72 17.85 -4.83 -5.39
C ASN A 72 17.29 -3.47 -5.90
N GLY A 73 16.03 -3.46 -6.35
CA GLY A 73 15.41 -2.35 -7.05
C GLY A 73 14.86 -1.28 -6.12
N ARG A 74 15.01 -0.02 -6.50
CA ARG A 74 14.31 1.12 -5.89
C ARG A 74 13.95 2.14 -6.95
N VAL A 75 12.78 2.75 -6.82
CA VAL A 75 12.27 3.77 -7.73
C VAL A 75 11.70 4.92 -6.92
N LEU A 76 12.10 6.14 -7.23
CA LEU A 76 11.46 7.35 -6.72
C LEU A 76 10.53 7.89 -7.80
N LEU A 77 9.23 7.86 -7.52
CA LEU A 77 8.22 8.53 -8.30
C LEU A 77 7.95 9.91 -7.69
N VAL A 78 7.83 10.91 -8.56
CA VAL A 78 7.42 12.27 -8.21
C VAL A 78 6.28 12.68 -9.12
N ARG A 79 5.43 13.57 -8.65
CA ARG A 79 4.27 13.99 -9.43
C ARG A 79 4.38 15.46 -9.83
N GLY A 80 4.28 15.73 -11.13
CA GLY A 80 4.37 17.08 -11.71
C GLY A 80 3.42 18.07 -11.04
N GLY A 81 3.86 19.32 -10.85
CA GLY A 81 3.07 20.38 -10.21
C GLY A 81 2.84 20.24 -8.70
N SER A 82 3.28 19.15 -8.07
CA SER A 82 3.06 18.85 -6.64
C SER A 82 4.35 18.46 -5.93
N ASP A 83 4.34 18.48 -4.60
CA ASP A 83 5.48 18.04 -3.76
C ASP A 83 5.23 16.60 -3.24
N GLU A 84 4.49 15.82 -4.03
CA GLU A 84 4.13 14.43 -3.77
C GLU A 84 5.21 13.50 -4.33
N SER A 85 5.67 12.56 -3.50
CA SER A 85 6.62 11.54 -3.92
C SER A 85 6.35 10.19 -3.29
N VAL A 86 6.67 9.14 -4.03
CA VAL A 86 6.49 7.75 -3.63
C VAL A 86 7.79 7.00 -3.92
N LEU A 87 8.44 6.51 -2.87
CA LEU A 87 9.63 5.68 -2.97
C LEU A 87 9.22 4.21 -2.87
N LEU A 88 9.47 3.46 -3.95
CA LEU A 88 9.31 2.01 -4.01
C LEU A 88 10.58 1.36 -3.43
N ALA A 89 10.39 0.49 -2.44
CA ALA A 89 11.44 -0.38 -1.93
C ALA A 89 11.63 -1.61 -2.84
N PRO A 90 12.55 -2.53 -2.53
CA PRO A 90 12.65 -3.80 -3.25
C PRO A 90 11.35 -4.60 -3.27
N ASP A 91 11.22 -5.49 -4.26
CA ASP A 91 10.11 -6.44 -4.42
C ASP A 91 8.71 -5.79 -4.38
N THR A 92 8.66 -4.52 -4.82
CA THR A 92 7.47 -3.68 -4.73
C THR A 92 6.82 -3.54 -6.10
N THR A 93 5.49 -3.67 -6.12
CA THR A 93 4.66 -3.48 -7.32
C THR A 93 3.55 -2.47 -7.04
N VAL A 94 3.48 -1.43 -7.86
CA VAL A 94 2.45 -0.39 -7.80
C VAL A 94 1.85 -0.13 -9.18
N THR A 95 0.56 0.20 -9.21
CA THR A 95 -0.17 0.54 -10.43
C THR A 95 -0.82 1.91 -10.23
N VAL A 96 -0.70 2.78 -11.24
CA VAL A 96 -1.48 4.02 -11.29
C VAL A 96 -2.85 3.67 -11.87
N PRO A 97 -3.98 3.91 -11.18
CA PRO A 97 -5.29 3.56 -11.69
C PRO A 97 -5.65 4.40 -12.93
N ARG A 98 -6.40 3.81 -13.88
CA ARG A 98 -6.92 4.54 -15.06
C ARG A 98 -7.98 5.56 -14.69
N ALA A 99 -8.84 5.19 -13.73
CA ALA A 99 -9.85 6.09 -13.19
C ALA A 99 -9.20 6.92 -12.09
N ALA A 100 -9.30 8.24 -12.19
CA ALA A 100 -9.02 9.12 -11.07
C ALA A 100 -10.13 8.99 -10.03
N ASP A 101 -9.75 9.02 -8.75
CA ASP A 101 -10.70 9.10 -7.65
C ASP A 101 -10.99 10.59 -7.37
N PRO A 102 -12.24 11.06 -7.51
CA PRO A 102 -12.59 12.47 -7.33
C PRO A 102 -12.33 12.97 -5.89
N ASP A 103 -12.30 12.07 -4.90
CA ASP A 103 -12.10 12.40 -3.48
C ASP A 103 -10.62 12.43 -3.07
N SER A 104 -9.70 12.25 -4.02
CA SER A 104 -8.26 12.20 -3.77
C SER A 104 -7.49 13.18 -4.66
N THR A 105 -6.34 13.66 -4.18
CA THR A 105 -5.40 14.35 -5.06
C THR A 105 -4.73 13.32 -5.97
N ALA A 106 -4.36 12.15 -5.43
CA ALA A 106 -3.78 11.02 -6.15
C ALA A 106 -4.22 9.69 -5.54
N THR A 107 -4.29 8.66 -6.38
CA THR A 107 -4.45 7.26 -5.94
C THR A 107 -3.34 6.39 -6.52
N ILE A 108 -2.76 5.53 -5.69
CA ILE A 108 -1.84 4.46 -6.12
C ILE A 108 -2.35 3.11 -5.60
N LEU A 109 -2.42 2.13 -6.49
CA LEU A 109 -2.72 0.75 -6.13
C LEU A 109 -1.41 0.03 -5.81
N HIS A 110 -1.19 -0.33 -4.55
CA HIS A 110 0.00 -1.01 -4.08
C HIS A 110 -0.31 -2.50 -3.87
N ARG A 111 0.44 -3.37 -4.57
CA ARG A 111 0.14 -4.82 -4.66
C ARG A 111 1.06 -5.69 -3.82
N SER A 112 2.33 -5.32 -3.69
CA SER A 112 3.35 -6.05 -2.93
C SER A 112 4.45 -5.13 -2.48
N GLY A 113 5.18 -5.53 -1.44
CA GLY A 113 6.40 -4.86 -0.99
C GLY A 113 6.14 -3.70 -0.04
N SER A 114 6.97 -2.67 -0.13
CA SER A 114 6.92 -1.51 0.77
C SER A 114 7.11 -0.22 -0.01
N ILE A 115 6.27 0.76 0.29
CA ILE A 115 6.39 2.11 -0.26
C ILE A 115 6.50 3.13 0.87
N LEU A 116 7.28 4.18 0.65
CA LEU A 116 7.26 5.39 1.48
C LEU A 116 6.59 6.50 0.68
N VAL A 117 5.52 7.05 1.22
CA VAL A 117 4.74 8.13 0.62
C VAL A 117 5.05 9.41 1.37
N ARG A 118 5.28 10.49 0.62
CA ARG A 118 5.41 11.84 1.14
C ARG A 118 4.46 12.75 0.39
N ALA A 119 3.49 13.31 1.10
CA ALA A 119 2.51 14.26 0.59
C ALA A 119 2.42 15.45 1.56
N LEU A 120 3.43 16.34 1.52
CA LEU A 120 3.64 17.39 2.54
C LEU A 120 2.91 18.70 2.23
N ARG A 121 2.33 18.87 1.04
CA ARG A 121 1.54 20.07 0.76
C ARG A 121 0.13 19.93 1.36
N PRO A 122 -0.37 20.95 2.07
CA PRO A 122 -1.78 21.03 2.41
C PRO A 122 -2.57 21.25 1.11
N THR A 123 -3.47 20.30 0.83
CA THR A 123 -4.40 20.29 -0.30
C THR A 123 -5.76 19.93 0.27
N GLU A 124 -6.84 20.25 -0.43
CA GLU A 124 -8.20 19.91 -0.01
C GLU A 124 -8.50 18.41 -0.17
N ARG A 125 -7.69 17.67 -0.93
CA ARG A 125 -7.91 16.24 -1.20
C ARG A 125 -6.72 15.39 -0.77
N ALA A 126 -6.98 14.28 -0.09
CA ALA A 126 -5.93 13.40 0.42
C ALA A 126 -5.17 12.65 -0.67
N PHE A 127 -3.93 12.28 -0.36
CA PHE A 127 -3.18 11.27 -1.11
C PHE A 127 -3.62 9.88 -0.64
N ARG A 128 -4.10 9.04 -1.57
CA ARG A 128 -4.66 7.72 -1.27
C ARG A 128 -3.77 6.58 -1.77
N ILE A 129 -3.48 5.65 -0.89
CA ILE A 129 -2.89 4.34 -1.21
C ILE A 129 -3.96 3.29 -0.99
N GLU A 130 -4.18 2.46 -2.00
CA GLU A 130 -5.04 1.29 -1.89
C GLU A 130 -4.20 0.03 -1.96
N THR A 131 -4.38 -0.84 -0.99
CA THR A 131 -3.80 -2.19 -0.96
C THR A 131 -4.93 -3.21 -0.89
N PRO A 132 -4.64 -4.52 -1.04
CA PRO A 132 -5.68 -5.55 -0.92
C PRO A 132 -6.38 -5.60 0.45
N ARG A 133 -5.78 -5.03 1.50
CA ARG A 133 -6.26 -5.16 2.89
C ARG A 133 -6.49 -3.82 3.59
N ILE A 134 -5.74 -2.80 3.18
CA ILE A 134 -5.74 -1.46 3.78
C ILE A 134 -5.93 -0.40 2.70
N VAL A 135 -6.76 0.60 2.99
CA VAL A 135 -6.69 1.91 2.33
C VAL A 135 -6.07 2.90 3.31
N ALA A 136 -5.05 3.63 2.87
CA ALA A 136 -4.40 4.66 3.65
C ALA A 136 -4.52 6.00 2.92
N ALA A 137 -5.02 7.03 3.60
CA ALA A 137 -5.17 8.37 3.05
C ALA A 137 -4.48 9.39 3.96
N GLY A 138 -3.56 10.18 3.41
CA GLY A 138 -2.82 11.18 4.18
C GLY A 138 -2.85 12.56 3.53
N GLN A 139 -2.88 13.59 4.36
CA GLN A 139 -2.74 14.99 3.96
C GLN A 139 -1.66 15.61 4.83
N ASN A 140 -0.70 16.32 4.22
CA ASN A 140 0.47 16.82 4.94
C ASN A 140 1.16 15.73 5.78
N ALA A 141 1.35 14.55 5.17
CA ALA A 141 1.77 13.35 5.87
C ALA A 141 2.92 12.64 5.15
N GLU A 142 3.74 11.94 5.94
CA GLU A 142 4.72 10.99 5.45
C GLU A 142 4.49 9.65 6.15
N PHE A 143 4.22 8.61 5.38
CA PHE A 143 3.89 7.30 5.92
C PHE A 143 4.40 6.19 5.01
N ARG A 144 4.76 5.07 5.62
CA ARG A 144 5.18 3.86 4.93
C ARG A 144 4.04 2.86 4.93
N VAL A 145 3.75 2.29 3.77
CA VAL A 145 2.80 1.19 3.63
C VAL A 145 3.57 -0.06 3.28
N THR A 146 3.35 -1.15 4.03
CA THR A 146 4.02 -2.43 3.81
C THR A 146 2.99 -3.54 3.67
N ILE A 147 3.12 -4.36 2.63
CA ILE A 147 2.32 -5.56 2.40
C ILE A 147 3.22 -6.76 2.67
N GLY A 148 3.10 -7.34 3.87
CA GLY A 148 3.81 -8.55 4.25
C GLY A 148 2.94 -9.81 4.12
N GLU A 149 3.56 -10.97 4.21
CA GLU A 149 2.88 -12.26 4.06
C GLU A 149 1.79 -12.50 5.12
N ILE A 150 2.00 -12.02 6.35
CA ILE A 150 1.11 -12.28 7.50
C ILE A 150 0.25 -11.06 7.82
N ARG A 151 0.69 -9.85 7.43
CA ARG A 151 -0.02 -8.60 7.72
C ARG A 151 0.37 -7.48 6.76
N SER A 152 -0.56 -6.55 6.59
CA SER A 152 -0.29 -5.23 6.02
C SER A 152 -0.21 -4.20 7.13
N SER A 153 0.66 -3.20 6.98
CA SER A 153 0.81 -2.12 7.94
C SER A 153 0.96 -0.75 7.29
N VAL A 154 0.56 0.26 8.05
CA VAL A 154 0.81 1.67 7.77
C VAL A 154 1.55 2.24 8.97
N ASP A 155 2.76 2.70 8.73
CA ASP A 155 3.64 3.32 9.70
C ASP A 155 3.69 4.82 9.40
N VAL A 156 3.26 5.68 10.32
CA VAL A 156 3.21 7.13 10.09
C VAL A 156 4.47 7.78 10.66
N LEU A 157 5.26 8.42 9.80
CA LEU A 157 6.49 9.10 10.16
C LEU A 157 6.25 10.58 10.49
N ARG A 158 5.26 11.19 9.84
CA ARG A 158 4.90 12.61 10.03
C ARG A 158 3.43 12.83 9.71
N GLY A 159 2.81 13.75 10.44
CA GLY A 159 1.44 14.17 10.21
C GLY A 159 0.46 13.09 10.64
N GLU A 160 -0.61 12.93 9.87
CA GLU A 160 -1.68 11.99 10.16
C GLU A 160 -2.10 11.23 8.90
N ALA A 161 -2.40 9.95 9.06
CA ALA A 161 -3.00 9.13 8.02
C ALA A 161 -4.30 8.51 8.54
N ARG A 162 -5.36 8.60 7.74
CA ARG A 162 -6.58 7.83 7.93
C ARG A 162 -6.36 6.45 7.32
N VAL A 163 -6.58 5.41 8.13
CA VAL A 163 -6.40 4.03 7.73
C VAL A 163 -7.73 3.29 7.83
N LEU A 164 -8.08 2.55 6.79
CA LEU A 164 -9.29 1.73 6.68
C LEU A 164 -8.87 0.28 6.42
N ASP A 165 -9.39 -0.65 7.21
CA ASP A 165 -9.41 -2.07 6.89
C ASP A 165 -10.54 -2.35 5.89
N VAL A 166 -10.16 -2.79 4.69
CA VAL A 166 -11.09 -3.04 3.59
C VAL A 166 -12.05 -4.18 3.90
N GLN A 167 -11.65 -5.17 4.71
CA GLN A 167 -12.49 -6.32 5.00
C GLN A 167 -13.52 -6.05 6.09
N THR A 168 -13.10 -5.43 7.19
CA THR A 168 -13.98 -5.20 8.35
C THR A 168 -14.71 -3.87 8.28
N GLY A 169 -14.28 -2.93 7.44
CA GLY A 169 -14.79 -1.56 7.40
C GLY A 169 -14.29 -0.70 8.57
N GLN A 170 -13.46 -1.24 9.45
CA GLN A 170 -12.89 -0.51 10.57
C GLN A 170 -11.91 0.56 10.08
N ASN A 171 -11.98 1.75 10.64
CA ASN A 171 -11.09 2.84 10.32
C ASN A 171 -10.59 3.56 11.58
N ALA A 172 -9.42 4.18 11.46
CA ALA A 172 -8.85 5.00 12.51
C ALA A 172 -7.93 6.07 11.93
N VAL A 173 -7.67 7.10 12.72
CA VAL A 173 -6.61 8.08 12.47
C VAL A 173 -5.34 7.61 13.16
N VAL A 174 -4.24 7.58 12.42
CA VAL A 174 -2.90 7.19 12.89
C VAL A 174 -2.00 8.40 12.80
N THR A 175 -1.36 8.77 13.90
CA THR A 175 -0.48 9.95 13.97
C THR A 175 0.99 9.54 13.90
N ALA A 176 1.90 10.52 13.85
CA ALA A 176 3.34 10.26 13.83
C ALA A 176 3.80 9.33 14.96
N ASP A 177 4.75 8.46 14.65
CA ASP A 177 5.28 7.39 15.52
C ASP A 177 4.26 6.32 15.92
N GLN A 178 3.14 6.25 15.21
CA GLN A 178 2.13 5.20 15.33
C GLN A 178 2.08 4.30 14.10
N ARG A 179 1.51 3.12 14.31
CA ARG A 179 1.30 2.08 13.30
C ARG A 179 -0.12 1.55 13.38
N ALA A 180 -0.78 1.48 12.23
CA ALA A 180 -1.94 0.63 12.03
C ALA A 180 -1.54 -0.67 11.32
N SER A 181 -2.24 -1.75 11.64
CA SER A 181 -2.00 -3.05 11.02
C SER A 181 -3.26 -3.89 10.92
N VAL A 182 -3.34 -4.67 9.86
CA VAL A 182 -4.38 -5.68 9.64
C VAL A 182 -3.72 -6.99 9.26
N PRO A 183 -4.23 -8.14 9.71
CA PRO A 183 -3.74 -9.43 9.23
C PRO A 183 -4.06 -9.61 7.74
N ALA A 184 -3.18 -10.31 7.04
CA ALA A 184 -3.34 -10.63 5.62
C ALA A 184 -4.53 -11.58 5.37
N PHE A 185 -4.84 -12.42 6.37
CA PHE A 185 -5.89 -13.44 6.33
C PHE A 185 -6.69 -13.46 7.64
N GLY A 186 -7.88 -14.07 7.60
CA GLY A 186 -8.76 -14.21 8.76
C GLY A 186 -9.78 -13.09 8.86
N THR A 187 -10.30 -12.87 10.08
CA THR A 187 -11.37 -11.90 10.37
C THR A 187 -10.99 -10.89 11.45
N ALA A 188 -9.74 -10.93 11.94
CA ALA A 188 -9.27 -9.92 12.87
C ALA A 188 -9.11 -8.58 12.13
N GLY A 189 -9.57 -7.51 12.77
CA GLY A 189 -9.67 -6.19 12.16
C GLY A 189 -8.45 -5.31 12.38
N LEU A 190 -8.70 -4.00 12.37
CA LEU A 190 -7.69 -2.96 12.49
C LEU A 190 -7.12 -2.90 13.92
N SER A 191 -5.79 -2.96 14.02
CA SER A 191 -5.06 -2.83 15.29
C SER A 191 -4.07 -1.68 15.22
N LEU A 192 -4.05 -0.86 16.27
CA LEU A 192 -3.18 0.31 16.42
C LEU A 192 -2.11 0.06 17.48
N SER A 193 -0.93 0.67 17.29
CA SER A 193 0.20 0.61 18.22
C SER A 193 1.11 1.81 18.03
N GLY A 194 2.01 2.08 18.98
CA GLY A 194 3.00 3.15 18.88
C GLY A 194 2.94 4.11 20.05
N ASN A 195 3.55 5.28 19.87
CA ASN A 195 3.71 6.25 20.95
C ASN A 195 2.51 7.19 21.07
N GLY A 196 2.21 7.60 22.31
CA GLY A 196 1.14 8.56 22.61
C GLY A 196 -0.26 7.93 22.63
N PRO A 197 -1.31 8.77 22.78
CA PRO A 197 -2.69 8.31 22.77
C PRO A 197 -3.07 7.76 21.40
N LEU A 198 -3.66 6.57 21.37
CA LEU A 198 -4.18 5.95 20.14
C LEU A 198 -5.61 6.43 19.89
N SER A 199 -5.92 6.76 18.63
CA SER A 199 -7.29 7.09 18.23
C SER A 199 -8.20 5.87 18.39
N PRO A 200 -9.49 6.05 18.68
CA PRO A 200 -10.43 4.95 18.68
C PRO A 200 -10.52 4.33 17.28
N VAL A 201 -10.61 3.00 17.23
CA VAL A 201 -10.99 2.29 16.01
C VAL A 201 -12.49 2.40 15.87
N LEU A 202 -12.93 3.09 14.81
CA LEU A 202 -14.32 3.29 14.44
C LEU A 202 -14.73 2.23 13.42
N GLY A 203 -15.99 1.83 13.41
CA GLY A 203 -16.48 0.74 12.56
C GLY A 203 -16.86 -0.47 13.41
N ASP A 204 -18.04 -0.97 13.13
CA ASP A 204 -18.81 -1.90 13.94
C ASP A 204 -18.15 -3.29 14.05
N ALA A 205 -18.11 -3.83 15.27
CA ALA A 205 -17.55 -5.14 15.61
C ALA A 205 -18.45 -6.30 15.13
N ARG A 206 -18.89 -6.26 13.86
CA ARG A 206 -20.17 -6.74 13.28
C ARG A 206 -21.27 -5.70 13.53
N ARG A 207 -22.27 -5.59 12.65
CA ARG A 207 -23.64 -6.08 12.97
C ARG A 207 -23.69 -6.92 14.27
N ALA A 208 -23.62 -6.26 15.42
CA ALA A 208 -23.87 -6.83 16.73
C ALA A 208 -25.18 -6.19 17.21
N ALA A 209 -26.05 -7.04 17.75
CA ALA A 209 -27.43 -6.80 18.16
C ALA A 209 -28.50 -6.85 17.04
N VAL A 210 -29.22 -7.97 17.06
CA VAL A 210 -30.61 -8.12 16.59
C VAL A 210 -31.42 -6.88 17.00
N PRO A 211 -32.02 -6.13 16.06
CA PRO A 211 -33.27 -5.46 16.34
C PRO A 211 -34.35 -6.55 16.35
N THR A 212 -35.14 -6.55 17.41
CA THR A 212 -36.38 -7.32 17.63
C THR A 212 -37.18 -7.66 16.36
N PRO A 213 -37.95 -8.77 16.38
CA PRO A 213 -38.77 -9.21 15.24
C PRO A 213 -39.61 -8.04 14.71
N ILE A 214 -39.31 -7.61 13.49
CA ILE A 214 -40.22 -6.76 12.74
C ILE A 214 -41.27 -7.70 12.17
N GLU A 215 -42.49 -7.51 12.63
CA GLU A 215 -43.68 -8.19 12.16
C GLU A 215 -43.76 -8.14 10.63
N THR A 216 -43.71 -9.32 10.01
CA THR A 216 -43.79 -9.48 8.56
C THR A 216 -45.19 -9.09 8.10
N THR A 217 -45.38 -7.84 7.67
CA THR A 217 -46.51 -7.54 6.79
C THR A 217 -46.23 -8.19 5.44
N ARG A 218 -46.82 -9.37 5.25
CA ARG A 218 -46.81 -10.13 4.00
C ARG A 218 -47.52 -9.30 2.91
N PRO A 219 -46.88 -8.97 1.78
CA PRO A 219 -47.59 -8.28 0.70
C PRO A 219 -48.62 -9.22 0.06
N ALA A 220 -49.82 -8.69 -0.17
CA ALA A 220 -51.05 -9.41 -0.54
C ALA A 220 -51.08 -10.01 -1.96
N TRP A 221 -49.93 -10.31 -2.57
CA TRP A 221 -49.86 -10.93 -3.90
C TRP A 221 -48.94 -12.15 -3.98
N LEU A 222 -48.48 -12.67 -2.84
CA LEU A 222 -47.83 -13.99 -2.79
C LEU A 222 -48.88 -15.12 -2.76
N PRO A 223 -48.91 -16.03 -3.76
CA PRO A 223 -49.71 -17.24 -3.67
C PRO A 223 -49.22 -18.15 -2.53
N ALA A 224 -50.15 -18.94 -1.97
CA ALA A 224 -49.91 -19.81 -0.83
C ALA A 224 -48.75 -20.79 -1.07
N ALA A 225 -47.88 -20.95 -0.08
CA ALA A 225 -46.74 -21.85 -0.11
C ALA A 225 -47.23 -23.31 -0.18
N GLY A 226 -46.89 -23.98 -1.27
CA GLY A 226 -47.16 -25.40 -1.51
C GLY A 226 -46.42 -25.87 -2.75
N ALA A 227 -45.09 -25.83 -2.73
CA ALA A 227 -44.24 -26.53 -3.69
C ALA A 227 -42.86 -26.82 -3.07
N ASP A 228 -42.50 -28.11 -3.03
CA ASP A 228 -41.23 -28.65 -2.55
C ASP A 228 -40.01 -28.02 -3.26
N PRO A 229 -39.01 -27.51 -2.53
CA PRO A 229 -37.82 -26.90 -3.14
C PRO A 229 -36.74 -27.91 -3.62
N LEU A 230 -36.97 -29.22 -3.54
CA LEU A 230 -35.96 -30.25 -3.89
C LEU A 230 -35.99 -30.74 -5.35
N ARG A 231 -36.39 -29.90 -6.32
CA ARG A 231 -36.32 -30.28 -7.75
C ARG A 231 -35.54 -29.35 -8.67
N LEU A 232 -34.85 -28.34 -8.14
CA LEU A 232 -34.09 -27.38 -8.96
C LEU A 232 -32.56 -27.55 -8.92
N ILE A 233 -32.07 -28.74 -8.54
CA ILE A 233 -30.62 -29.04 -8.55
C ILE A 233 -30.25 -30.05 -9.66
N ASP A 234 -31.22 -30.77 -10.24
CA ASP A 234 -30.96 -31.81 -11.25
C ASP A 234 -30.88 -31.31 -12.71
N THR A 235 -31.01 -30.01 -12.97
CA THR A 235 -31.01 -29.46 -14.35
C THR A 235 -29.78 -28.64 -14.71
N LEU A 236 -28.76 -28.55 -13.85
CA LEU A 236 -27.51 -27.86 -14.18
C LEU A 236 -26.52 -28.84 -14.86
N PRO A 237 -26.04 -28.55 -16.09
CA PRO A 237 -25.00 -29.35 -16.71
C PRO A 237 -23.70 -29.27 -15.89
N PRO A 238 -22.92 -30.36 -15.77
CA PRO A 238 -21.68 -30.35 -15.02
C PRO A 238 -20.68 -29.36 -15.65
N PRO A 239 -19.86 -28.67 -14.83
CA PRO A 239 -18.86 -27.74 -15.35
C PRO A 239 -17.88 -28.49 -16.25
N SER A 240 -17.68 -27.96 -17.45
CA SER A 240 -16.71 -28.46 -18.42
C SER A 240 -15.29 -28.41 -17.87
N ALA A 241 -14.52 -29.46 -18.15
CA ALA A 241 -13.15 -29.64 -17.69
C ALA A 241 -12.23 -28.48 -18.14
N PRO A 242 -11.27 -28.05 -17.32
CA PRO A 242 -10.26 -27.07 -17.73
C PRO A 242 -9.30 -27.67 -18.78
N PRO A 243 -8.70 -26.84 -19.64
CA PRO A 243 -7.79 -27.29 -20.69
C PRO A 243 -6.59 -28.06 -20.10
N HIS A 244 -6.22 -29.13 -20.78
CA HIS A 244 -5.17 -30.07 -20.39
C HIS A 244 -3.80 -29.35 -20.39
N GLY A 245 -3.10 -29.35 -19.25
CA GLY A 245 -1.74 -28.78 -19.16
C GLY A 245 -1.31 -28.26 -17.78
N TRP A 246 -2.23 -28.09 -16.84
CA TRP A 246 -1.89 -27.69 -15.45
C TRP A 246 -1.94 -28.88 -14.50
N ASP A 247 -0.95 -29.76 -14.62
CA ASP A 247 -0.72 -30.81 -13.61
C ASP A 247 -0.05 -30.19 -12.37
N ASN A 248 -0.86 -29.69 -11.44
CA ASN A 248 -0.38 -29.21 -10.14
C ASN A 248 -0.24 -30.41 -9.18
N PRO A 249 0.98 -30.73 -8.69
CA PRO A 249 1.19 -31.84 -7.76
C PRO A 249 0.40 -31.67 -6.45
N LEU A 250 0.09 -30.44 -6.03
CA LEU A 250 -0.75 -30.18 -4.86
C LEU A 250 -2.21 -30.57 -5.08
N ARG A 251 -2.70 -30.47 -6.32
CA ARG A 251 -4.05 -30.92 -6.66
C ARG A 251 -4.16 -32.45 -6.63
N ARG A 252 -3.17 -33.16 -7.18
CA ARG A 252 -3.11 -34.64 -7.08
C ARG A 252 -3.00 -35.11 -5.64
N ALA A 253 -2.20 -34.41 -4.82
CA ALA A 253 -2.11 -34.70 -3.40
C ALA A 253 -3.45 -34.49 -2.68
N PHE A 254 -4.18 -33.42 -3.01
CA PHE A 254 -5.50 -33.13 -2.42
C PHE A 254 -6.59 -34.10 -2.89
N GLU A 255 -6.61 -34.46 -4.18
CA GLU A 255 -7.53 -35.45 -4.74
C GLU A 255 -7.27 -36.85 -4.16
N ALA A 256 -5.99 -37.26 -4.05
CA ALA A 256 -5.62 -38.52 -3.40
C ALA A 256 -6.01 -38.55 -1.91
N LEU A 257 -5.87 -37.43 -1.20
CA LEU A 257 -6.33 -37.30 0.19
C LEU A 257 -7.86 -37.38 0.28
N GLY A 258 -8.57 -36.72 -0.64
CA GLY A 258 -10.04 -36.77 -0.73
C GLY A 258 -10.56 -38.18 -1.00
N ASP A 259 -9.93 -38.92 -1.91
CA ASP A 259 -10.32 -40.30 -2.23
C ASP A 259 -9.97 -41.28 -1.12
N THR A 260 -8.91 -41.01 -0.35
CA THR A 260 -8.55 -41.81 0.83
C THR A 260 -9.53 -41.54 1.97
N ALA A 261 -9.93 -40.29 2.19
CA ALA A 261 -10.95 -39.92 3.16
C ALA A 261 -12.33 -40.51 2.80
N ARG A 262 -12.75 -40.44 1.54
CA ARG A 262 -14.02 -41.02 1.07
C ARG A 262 -14.04 -42.54 1.18
N ARG A 263 -12.91 -43.22 0.91
CA ARG A 263 -12.81 -44.67 1.12
C ARG A 263 -12.86 -45.03 2.61
N GLY A 264 -12.19 -44.26 3.46
CA GLY A 264 -12.26 -44.41 4.92
C GLY A 264 -13.68 -44.25 5.46
N LEU A 265 -14.42 -43.24 4.98
CA LEU A 265 -15.82 -42.98 5.34
C LEU A 265 -16.76 -44.10 4.87
N ARG A 266 -16.53 -44.71 3.70
CA ARG A 266 -17.34 -45.84 3.21
C ARG A 266 -17.02 -47.15 3.92
N SER A 267 -15.76 -47.38 4.33
CA SER A 267 -15.39 -48.56 5.11
C SER A 267 -15.81 -48.48 6.58
N ALA A 268 -16.11 -47.29 7.09
CA ALA A 268 -16.45 -47.08 8.50
C ALA A 268 -17.91 -47.37 8.85
N GLY A 269 -18.80 -47.64 7.87
CA GLY A 269 -20.16 -48.12 8.13
C GLY A 269 -20.95 -47.34 9.19
N ALA A 270 -20.81 -46.01 9.22
CA ALA A 270 -21.41 -45.18 10.27
C ALA A 270 -22.89 -44.91 9.97
N THR A 271 -23.77 -45.53 10.75
CA THR A 271 -25.18 -45.13 10.92
C THR A 271 -25.30 -43.84 11.74
N ASP A 272 -26.43 -43.17 11.56
CA ASP A 272 -26.71 -41.73 11.70
C ASP A 272 -26.65 -41.09 13.11
N ASP A 273 -25.85 -41.59 14.07
CA ASP A 273 -25.90 -41.07 15.45
C ASP A 273 -24.56 -40.79 16.16
N ASP A 274 -23.43 -40.62 15.45
CA ASP A 274 -22.18 -40.21 16.12
C ASP A 274 -21.33 -39.21 15.30
N ALA A 275 -21.68 -37.91 15.42
CA ALA A 275 -20.96 -36.78 14.82
C ALA A 275 -19.60 -36.46 15.50
N THR A 276 -19.16 -37.27 16.46
CA THR A 276 -17.91 -37.08 17.22
C THR A 276 -16.67 -37.69 16.54
N LEU A 277 -16.84 -38.52 15.51
CA LEU A 277 -15.71 -39.22 14.84
C LEU A 277 -15.04 -38.42 13.71
N VAL A 278 -15.68 -37.38 13.17
CA VAL A 278 -15.11 -36.57 12.07
C VAL A 278 -14.12 -35.52 12.58
N VAL A 279 -14.25 -35.08 13.85
CA VAL A 279 -13.39 -34.05 14.45
C VAL A 279 -12.03 -34.60 14.91
N THR A 280 -11.96 -35.88 15.27
CA THR A 280 -10.73 -36.51 15.75
C THR A 280 -9.76 -36.87 14.62
N VAL A 281 -10.23 -37.29 13.45
CA VAL A 281 -9.37 -37.64 12.30
C VAL A 281 -8.74 -36.39 11.65
N ALA A 282 -9.45 -35.27 11.59
CA ALA A 282 -8.90 -34.01 11.07
C ALA A 282 -7.76 -33.46 11.94
N SER A 283 -7.79 -33.73 13.25
CA SER A 283 -6.76 -33.28 14.21
C SER A 283 -5.43 -34.02 14.02
N ILE A 284 -5.47 -35.33 13.72
CA ILE A 284 -4.25 -36.14 13.52
C ILE A 284 -3.50 -35.71 12.26
N VAL A 285 -4.21 -35.42 11.16
CA VAL A 285 -3.58 -34.94 9.91
C VAL A 285 -2.97 -33.55 10.11
N GLY A 286 -3.65 -32.65 10.82
CA GLY A 286 -3.11 -31.33 11.17
C GLY A 286 -1.83 -31.41 12.01
N ILE A 287 -1.79 -32.32 12.99
CA ILE A 287 -0.61 -32.54 13.85
C ILE A 287 0.56 -33.11 13.02
N LEU A 288 0.31 -34.07 12.13
CA LEU A 288 1.35 -34.65 11.28
C LEU A 288 1.96 -33.64 10.30
N VAL A 289 1.14 -32.76 9.71
CA VAL A 289 1.61 -31.68 8.82
C VAL A 289 2.43 -30.65 9.59
N ALA A 290 1.99 -30.27 10.80
CA ALA A 290 2.74 -29.34 11.66
C ALA A 290 4.09 -29.95 12.10
N LEU A 291 4.12 -31.25 12.41
CA LEU A 291 5.34 -31.95 12.81
C LEU A 291 6.34 -32.04 11.65
N ALA A 292 5.86 -32.37 10.44
CA ALA A 292 6.69 -32.42 9.24
C ALA A 292 7.31 -31.05 8.91
N ALA A 293 6.52 -29.97 9.01
CA ALA A 293 7.01 -28.61 8.81
C ALA A 293 8.04 -28.19 9.86
N ALA A 294 7.86 -28.59 11.13
CA ALA A 294 8.80 -28.31 12.21
C ALA A 294 10.14 -29.06 12.04
N ILE A 295 10.08 -30.33 11.62
CA ILE A 295 11.27 -31.15 11.34
C ILE A 295 12.06 -30.55 10.16
N LEU A 296 11.38 -30.15 9.08
CA LEU A 296 12.01 -29.53 7.92
C LEU A 296 12.71 -28.21 8.27
N ARG A 297 12.07 -27.37 9.10
CA ARG A 297 12.67 -26.13 9.62
C ARG A 297 13.89 -26.39 10.51
N ARG A 298 13.92 -27.49 11.27
CA ARG A 298 15.04 -27.86 12.15
C ARG A 298 16.23 -28.40 11.35
N LEU A 299 15.97 -29.14 10.27
CA LEU A 299 17.00 -29.61 9.34
C LEU A 299 17.63 -28.45 8.56
N MET A 300 16.84 -27.48 8.08
CA MET A 300 17.37 -26.29 7.40
C MET A 300 18.18 -25.36 8.31
N ARG A 301 17.93 -25.34 9.63
CA ARG A 301 18.77 -24.59 10.59
C ARG A 301 20.10 -25.27 10.89
N ARG A 302 20.18 -26.60 10.72
CA ARG A 302 21.42 -27.37 10.93
C ARG A 302 22.33 -27.37 9.71
N SER A 303 21.82 -27.04 8.51
CA SER A 303 22.65 -26.88 7.30
C SER A 303 23.41 -25.55 7.23
N LEU A 304 23.26 -24.67 8.22
CA LEU A 304 24.06 -23.44 8.37
C LEU A 304 24.93 -23.55 9.63
N GLY A 305 25.85 -24.52 9.61
CA GLY A 305 26.96 -24.63 10.55
C GLY A 305 28.21 -23.90 10.03
N PRO A 306 29.09 -23.42 10.92
CA PRO A 306 30.04 -22.34 10.64
C PRO A 306 31.30 -22.85 9.93
N GLN A 307 31.48 -22.48 8.67
CA GLN A 307 32.77 -22.54 7.98
C GLN A 307 33.36 -21.14 7.84
N SER A 308 34.23 -20.76 8.77
CA SER A 308 35.43 -19.90 8.58
C SER A 308 35.97 -19.40 9.93
N ARG A 309 36.57 -20.31 10.70
CA ARG A 309 37.58 -19.97 11.71
C ARG A 309 38.71 -20.97 11.55
N GLY A 310 39.82 -20.53 10.94
CA GLY A 310 41.09 -21.27 10.95
C GLY A 310 41.90 -21.15 9.66
N ALA A 311 43.14 -20.68 9.81
CA ALA A 311 44.24 -20.56 8.83
C ALA A 311 44.10 -19.38 7.83
N LEU A 312 45.05 -18.44 7.73
CA LEU A 312 46.50 -18.64 7.68
C LEU A 312 47.32 -17.56 8.40
N LEU A 313 48.45 -18.06 8.88
CA LEU A 313 49.58 -17.45 9.55
C LEU A 313 50.44 -16.56 8.61
N SER A 314 51.02 -15.52 9.23
CA SER A 314 52.42 -15.08 9.09
C SER A 314 52.91 -14.42 7.80
N HIS A 315 53.92 -13.54 7.99
CA HIS A 315 54.64 -12.66 7.04
C HIS A 315 53.98 -11.28 6.87
N LEU A 316 54.55 -10.13 7.24
CA LEU A 316 55.92 -9.69 7.48
C LEU A 316 55.97 -8.52 8.48
N VAL A 317 57.00 -8.51 9.32
CA VAL A 317 57.55 -7.35 10.06
C VAL A 317 58.57 -6.66 9.13
N PRO A 318 58.60 -5.32 9.04
CA PRO A 318 59.62 -4.50 9.74
C PRO A 318 58.98 -3.26 10.43
N ALA A 319 59.23 -3.00 11.70
CA ALA A 319 60.39 -2.33 12.28
C ALA A 319 60.55 -0.84 11.91
N ALA A 320 60.47 -0.01 12.96
CA ALA A 320 61.06 1.33 13.16
C ALA A 320 60.11 2.54 13.21
N GLY A 321 60.18 3.29 14.32
CA GLY A 321 59.95 4.74 14.33
C GLY A 321 58.89 5.33 15.28
N ARG A 322 59.08 5.23 16.61
CA ARG A 322 58.75 6.32 17.57
C ARG A 322 60.10 6.91 18.01
N PRO A 323 60.23 8.21 18.37
CA PRO A 323 59.27 8.96 19.19
C PRO A 323 59.13 10.48 18.85
N ALA A 324 58.08 11.13 19.36
CA ALA A 324 58.18 12.47 19.96
C ALA A 324 56.91 12.80 20.74
N ARG A 325 57.08 12.77 22.06
CA ARG A 325 56.20 13.28 23.10
C ARG A 325 56.27 14.82 23.07
N ARG A 326 55.13 15.50 23.00
CA ARG A 326 55.01 16.90 23.44
C ARG A 326 53.76 17.04 24.28
N ASP A 327 54.01 17.32 25.55
CA ASP A 327 53.06 17.77 26.54
C ASP A 327 52.54 19.17 26.18
N ALA A 328 51.23 19.39 26.26
CA ALA A 328 50.65 20.71 26.56
C ALA A 328 49.17 20.56 27.01
N PRO A 329 48.67 21.43 27.92
CA PRO A 329 47.70 21.04 28.93
C PRO A 329 46.25 21.45 28.64
N ALA A 330 45.36 20.82 29.40
CA ALA A 330 43.94 21.09 29.53
C ALA A 330 43.63 22.56 29.88
N ARG A 331 42.59 23.11 29.23
CA ARG A 331 41.88 24.32 29.65
C ARG A 331 40.37 24.08 29.56
N ASP A 332 39.77 23.87 30.73
CA ASP A 332 38.41 24.29 31.04
C ASP A 332 38.45 25.79 31.39
N PRO A 333 37.45 26.59 30.99
CA PRO A 333 36.75 27.31 32.05
C PRO A 333 35.26 27.55 31.76
N ILE A 334 34.43 27.04 32.67
CA ILE A 334 33.24 27.72 33.17
C ILE A 334 33.67 29.09 33.74
N ALA A 335 33.56 30.14 32.93
CA ALA A 335 33.56 31.53 33.37
C ALA A 335 33.03 32.44 32.26
N ARG A 336 31.71 32.57 32.11
CA ARG A 336 31.06 33.73 31.48
C ARG A 336 29.56 33.73 31.82
N LEU A 337 29.25 34.09 33.05
CA LEU A 337 28.00 34.78 33.36
C LEU A 337 28.34 36.24 33.65
N ARG A 338 27.41 37.13 33.29
CA ARG A 338 27.33 38.55 33.70
C ARG A 338 27.99 39.56 32.75
N ASN A 339 27.34 39.86 31.63
CA ASN A 339 27.04 41.23 31.21
C ASN A 339 26.28 41.22 29.87
N LEU A 340 25.01 41.63 29.90
CA LEU A 340 24.26 42.32 28.83
C LEU A 340 22.79 42.39 29.28
N GLU A 341 22.55 43.07 30.41
CA GLU A 341 21.30 43.81 30.60
C GLU A 341 21.49 45.19 29.98
N HIS A 342 20.40 45.79 29.51
CA HIS A 342 20.24 47.12 28.89
C HIS A 342 20.24 47.09 27.35
N HIS A 343 19.05 46.92 26.76
CA HIS A 343 18.42 47.94 25.91
C HIS A 343 16.97 47.57 25.56
N THR A 344 16.06 48.20 26.31
CA THR A 344 14.83 48.90 25.88
C THR A 344 14.01 48.38 24.69
N ALA A 345 12.76 47.99 24.99
CA ALA A 345 11.66 47.75 24.06
C ALA A 345 11.09 49.02 23.39
N PRO A 346 10.36 48.89 22.28
CA PRO A 346 9.26 49.81 21.97
C PRO A 346 7.88 49.11 21.90
N ARG A 347 6.89 49.89 22.32
CA ARG A 347 5.50 49.56 22.64
C ARG A 347 4.63 49.21 21.43
N CYS A 348 3.69 48.29 21.65
CA CYS A 348 2.44 48.18 20.91
C CYS A 348 1.65 49.49 20.95
N ARG A 349 1.06 49.86 19.80
CA ARG A 349 -0.09 50.78 19.73
C ARG A 349 -1.16 50.14 18.87
N VAL A 350 -2.25 49.75 19.51
CA VAL A 350 -3.53 49.39 18.90
C VAL A 350 -4.26 50.70 18.63
N GLN A 351 -4.74 50.91 17.40
CA GLN A 351 -5.73 51.94 17.08
C GLN A 351 -7.10 51.26 16.97
N LEU A 352 -8.05 51.85 17.69
CA LEU A 352 -9.49 51.67 17.58
C LEU A 352 -10.01 52.25 16.27
#